data_AF-A0A959EI30-F1
#
_entry.id   AF-A0A959EI30-F1
#
_cell.length_a   1.000
_cell.length_b   1.000
_cell.length_c   1.000
_cell.angle_alpha   90.00
_cell.angle_beta   90.00
_cell.angle_gamma   90.00
#
_symmetry.space_group_name_H-M   'P 1'
#
loop_
_entity.id
_entity.type
_entity.pdbx_description
1 polymer ?
#
loop_
_entity_poly.entity_id
_entity_poly.type
_entity_poly.pdbx_seq_one_letter_code
_entity_poly.pdbx_strand_id
1 'polypeptide(L)' 'GFAFIIEGPAASPFQFYLTDSTDNFLRGALYFNTQARPDSLKPIYEFVEQDILHLIETFSWK' A
#
# COMPACT_ATOMS: atom_id res chain seq x y z
N GLY A 1 -9.72 -6.76 -5.16
CA GLY A 1 -8.99 -5.46 -5.20
C GLY A 1 -7.65 -5.66 -5.87
N PHE A 2 -6.89 -4.58 -6.08
CA PHE A 2 -5.53 -4.63 -6.62
C PHE A 2 -4.61 -3.75 -5.76
N ALA A 3 -3.40 -4.24 -5.50
CA ALA A 3 -2.33 -3.48 -4.84
C ALA A 3 -1.20 -3.24 -5.86
N PHE A 4 -0.68 -2.02 -5.90
CA PHE A 4 0.40 -1.60 -6.78
C PHE A 4 1.55 -1.07 -5.93
N ILE A 5 2.72 -1.61 -6.20
CA ILE A 5 3.97 -1.14 -5.63
C ILE A 5 4.69 -0.36 -6.74
N ILE A 6 4.90 0.92 -6.50
CA ILE A 6 5.63 1.79 -7.43
C ILE A 6 7.10 1.74 -7.02
N GLU A 7 7.89 0.94 -7.73
CA GLU A 7 9.33 0.88 -7.57
C GLU A 7 10.01 2.12 -8.18
N GLY A 8 10.95 2.72 -7.45
CA GLY A 8 11.71 3.91 -7.89
C GLY A 8 11.65 5.06 -6.86
N PRO A 9 12.22 6.24 -7.17
CA PRO A 9 12.22 7.41 -6.30
C PRO A 9 10.82 8.07 -6.28
N ALA A 10 9.81 7.34 -5.83
CA ALA A 10 8.44 7.80 -5.66
C ALA A 10 8.18 8.08 -4.18
N ALA A 11 7.58 9.24 -3.88
CA ALA A 11 7.17 9.59 -2.52
C ALA A 11 6.00 8.73 -1.99
N SER A 12 5.32 7.99 -2.88
CA SER A 12 4.24 7.07 -2.57
C SER A 12 4.46 5.72 -3.24
N PRO A 13 5.22 4.82 -2.60
CA PRO A 13 5.53 3.50 -3.16
C PRO A 13 4.36 2.52 -3.06
N PHE A 14 3.34 2.76 -2.21
CA PHE A 14 2.21 1.84 -2.06
C PHE A 14 0.87 2.52 -2.35
N GLN A 15 0.15 1.99 -3.33
CA GLN A 15 -1.23 2.38 -3.62
C GLN A 15 -2.07 1.13 -3.83
N PHE A 16 -3.28 1.09 -3.28
CA PHE A 16 -4.19 -0.03 -3.46
C PHE A 16 -5.65 0.43 -3.54
N TYR A 17 -6.48 -0.41 -4.11
CA TYR A 17 -7.93 -0.27 -4.00
C TYR A 17 -8.61 -1.61 -3.78
N LEU A 18 -9.66 -1.58 -2.96
CA LEU A 18 -10.53 -2.70 -2.65
C LEU A 18 -11.92 -2.39 -3.18
N THR A 19 -12.58 -3.41 -3.73
CA THR A 19 -13.96 -3.31 -4.19
C THR A 19 -14.63 -4.66 -4.12
N ASP A 20 -15.92 -4.68 -3.84
CA ASP A 20 -16.79 -5.86 -3.94
C ASP A 20 -17.39 -6.05 -5.35
N SER A 21 -17.06 -5.17 -6.30
CA SER A 21 -17.57 -5.13 -7.68
C SER A 21 -19.01 -4.61 -7.85
N THR A 22 -19.72 -4.26 -6.78
CA THR A 22 -21.09 -3.71 -6.88
C THR A 22 -21.14 -2.28 -6.37
N ASP A 23 -21.00 -2.10 -5.05
CA ASP A 23 -21.36 -0.85 -4.38
C ASP A 23 -20.27 -0.32 -3.45
N ASN A 24 -19.29 -1.16 -3.10
CA ASN A 24 -18.22 -0.79 -2.18
C ASN A 24 -16.91 -0.57 -2.92
N PHE A 25 -16.29 0.58 -2.68
CA PHE A 25 -14.97 0.94 -3.20
C PHE A 25 -14.17 1.70 -2.14
N LEU A 26 -12.96 1.22 -1.85
CA LEU A 26 -12.00 1.83 -0.94
C LEU A 26 -10.68 2.01 -1.68
N ARG A 27 -10.07 3.19 -1.59
CA ARG A 27 -8.74 3.46 -2.14
C ARG A 27 -7.80 3.90 -1.03
N GLY A 28 -6.60 3.32 -0.98
CA GLY A 28 -5.54 3.67 -0.05
C GLY A 28 -4.27 4.07 -0.80
N ALA A 29 -3.52 5.02 -0.24
CA ALA A 29 -2.19 5.40 -0.70
C ALA A 29 -1.33 5.75 0.51
N LEU A 30 -0.13 5.21 0.57
CA LEU A 30 0.83 5.48 1.62
C LEU A 30 1.90 6.44 1.10
N TYR A 31 2.17 7.49 1.85
CA TYR A 31 3.16 8.50 1.54
C TYR A 31 4.27 8.48 2.58
N PHE A 32 5.51 8.38 2.15
CA PHE A 32 6.65 8.50 3.05
C PHE A 32 7.16 9.94 3.00
N ASN A 33 7.08 10.62 4.14
CA ASN A 33 7.60 11.99 4.29
C ASN A 33 9.12 11.98 4.49
N THR A 34 9.86 11.32 3.58
CA THR A 34 11.33 11.23 3.65
C THR A 34 11.90 11.41 2.24
N GLN A 35 13.08 12.01 2.13
CA GLN A 35 13.83 11.94 0.88
C GLN A 35 14.03 10.47 0.54
N ALA A 36 13.54 10.05 -0.63
CA ALA A 36 13.66 8.69 -1.14
C ALA A 36 15.13 8.25 -1.18
N ARG A 37 15.63 7.74 -0.05
CA ARG A 37 16.90 7.03 0.09
C ARG A 37 16.53 5.56 0.24
N PRO A 38 16.52 4.80 -0.86
CA PRO A 38 15.97 3.44 -0.90
C PRO A 38 16.68 2.48 0.07
N ASP A 39 17.98 2.66 0.29
CA ASP A 39 18.81 1.66 0.97
C ASP A 39 18.63 1.62 2.49
N SER A 40 18.26 2.74 3.14
CA SER A 40 18.08 2.80 4.60
C SER A 40 16.66 2.46 5.06
N LEU A 41 15.68 2.52 4.15
CA LEU A 41 14.26 2.39 4.48
C LEU A 41 13.66 1.07 3.99
N LYS A 42 14.41 0.27 3.25
CA LYS A 42 13.97 -1.05 2.74
C LYS A 42 13.30 -1.93 3.80
N PRO A 43 13.83 -2.11 5.03
CA PRO A 43 13.18 -2.94 6.04
C PRO A 43 11.81 -2.38 6.48
N ILE A 44 11.66 -1.05 6.47
CA ILE A 44 10.41 -0.38 6.82
C ILE A 44 9.40 -0.53 5.68
N TYR A 45 9.84 -0.42 4.43
CA TYR A 45 8.98 -0.66 3.28
C TYR A 45 8.45 -2.09 3.26
N GLU A 46 9.32 -3.09 3.45
CA GLU A 46 8.93 -4.50 3.52
C GLU A 46 7.96 -4.75 4.68
N PHE A 47 8.22 -4.18 5.86
CA PHE A 47 7.30 -4.32 7.00
C PHE A 47 5.91 -3.75 6.71
N VAL A 48 5.85 -2.52 6.19
CA VAL A 48 4.57 -1.85 5.92
C VAL A 48 3.83 -2.50 4.74
N GLU A 49 4.56 -3.04 3.77
CA GLU A 49 3.98 -3.85 2.69
C GLU A 49 3.23 -5.05 3.26
N GLN A 50 3.86 -5.82 4.15
CA GLN A 50 3.23 -6.99 4.77
C GLN A 50 1.99 -6.61 5.59
N ASP A 51 2.04 -5.50 6.33
CA ASP A 51 0.89 -5.00 7.09
C ASP A 51 -0.27 -4.58 6.18
N ILE A 52 0.02 -3.92 5.05
CA ILE A 52 -1.02 -3.53 4.06
C ILE A 52 -1.62 -4.77 3.42
N LEU A 53 -0.80 -5.76 3.05
CA LEU A 53 -1.29 -7.03 2.49
C LEU A 53 -2.20 -7.75 3.49
N HIS A 54 -1.79 -7.86 4.76
CA HIS A 54 -2.60 -8.47 5.80
C HIS A 54 -3.92 -7.72 6.04
N LEU A 55 -3.88 -6.39 6.02
CA LEU A 55 -5.08 -5.56 6.12
C LEU A 55 -6.04 -5.87 4.96
N ILE A 56 -5.53 -5.95 3.74
CA ILE A 56 -6.33 -6.26 2.54
C ILE A 56 -6.93 -7.67 2.62
N GLU A 57 -6.14 -8.66 3.04
CA GLU A 57 -6.57 -10.07 3.15
C GLU A 57 -7.66 -10.28 4.20
N THR A 58 -7.60 -9.53 5.30
CA THR A 58 -8.56 -9.63 6.41
C THR A 58 -9.72 -8.64 6.29
N PHE A 59 -9.70 -7.76 5.28
CA PHE A 59 -10.74 -6.76 5.07
C PHE A 59 -12.05 -7.41 4.66
N SER A 60 -13.13 -7.08 5.38
CA SER A 60 -14.49 -7.49 5.05
C SER A 60 -15.41 -6.28 5.10
N TRP A 61 -16.22 -6.12 4.04
CA TRP A 61 -17.31 -5.15 4.04
C TRP A 61 -18.36 -5.53 5.08
N LYS A 62 -19.08 -4.52 5.59
CA LYS A 62 -20.21 -4.69 6.51
C LYS A 62 -21.49 -4.21 5.85
#